data_AF-A0A6N8Z7J7-F1
#
_entry.id   AF-A0A6N8Z7J7-F1
#
_cell.length_a   1.000
_cell.length_b   1.000
_cell.length_c   1.000
_cell.angle_alpha   90.00
_cell.angle_beta   90.00
_cell.angle_gamma   90.00
#
_symmetry.space_group_name_H-M   'P 1'
#
loop_
_entity.id
_entity.type
_entity.pdbx_description
1 polymer ?
#
loop_
_entity_poly.entity_id
_entity_poly.type
_entity_poly.pdbx_seq_one_letter_code
_entity_poly.pdbx_strand_id
1 'polypeptide(L)'
;MSEGYGVVGLPANHRDGIVKPTLNLCLRGRPLMIFDWPARMRQMADFVGFTDEDLELVRASGPVLLPRADELAANVYEHFLSYPATARYFLTRDGEVNEPRLEKRKHSLARWMRNSIEFKIDEQFPVFLLAVGVVHSNPPLPAGRHGSVPARFMTGTISFIQTQIASMLAEEISDSTRALQMSAAWNKMLTLQLDILLAGYVTETPIPPRPDAPLMDDDGREIEPEITVTPESSRRNGSPQTQQEN
;
A
#
# COMPACT_ATOMS: atom_id res chain seq x y z
N MET A 1 -10.50 -14.78 -46.52
CA MET A 1 -9.81 -15.17 -45.27
C MET A 1 -9.49 -13.86 -44.55
N SER A 2 -10.42 -13.21 -43.80
CA SER A 2 -10.99 -13.56 -42.47
C SER A 2 -9.87 -13.94 -41.51
N GLU A 3 -9.62 -13.26 -40.38
CA GLU A 3 -10.47 -12.94 -39.22
C GLU A 3 -10.05 -11.56 -38.62
N GLY A 4 -10.84 -10.71 -37.95
CA GLY A 4 -12.10 -10.86 -37.23
C GLY A 4 -11.94 -10.39 -35.77
N TYR A 5 -11.84 -9.08 -35.50
CA TYR A 5 -11.87 -8.53 -34.14
C TYR A 5 -13.29 -8.67 -33.54
N GLY A 6 -13.47 -9.59 -32.59
CA GLY A 6 -14.73 -9.79 -31.88
C GLY A 6 -14.77 -9.02 -30.57
N VAL A 7 -15.68 -8.05 -30.46
CA VAL A 7 -16.19 -7.55 -29.17
C VAL A 7 -17.24 -8.54 -28.71
N VAL A 8 -16.99 -9.26 -27.61
CA VAL A 8 -18.02 -10.12 -26.99
C VAL A 8 -19.01 -9.19 -26.28
N GLY A 9 -20.17 -9.01 -26.90
CA GLY A 9 -21.33 -8.36 -26.27
C GLY A 9 -21.86 -9.21 -25.12
N LEU A 10 -22.13 -8.56 -23.98
CA LEU A 10 -22.89 -9.16 -22.89
C LEU A 10 -24.37 -9.21 -23.26
N PRO A 11 -25.11 -10.30 -22.96
CA PRO A 11 -26.56 -10.29 -23.07
C PRO A 11 -27.14 -9.36 -22.00
N ALA A 12 -28.02 -8.46 -22.44
CA ALA A 12 -28.90 -7.73 -21.54
C ALA A 12 -29.86 -8.73 -20.88
N ASN A 13 -29.82 -8.84 -19.55
CA ASN A 13 -30.97 -9.35 -18.84
C ASN A 13 -31.24 -8.50 -17.60
N HIS A 14 -32.39 -7.83 -17.66
CA HIS A 14 -32.94 -6.99 -16.62
C HIS A 14 -33.71 -7.92 -15.68
N ARG A 15 -33.26 -8.03 -14.43
CA ARG A 15 -34.07 -8.26 -13.21
C ARG A 15 -33.15 -8.46 -12.00
N ASP A 16 -33.31 -7.56 -11.04
CA ASP A 16 -32.96 -7.66 -9.62
C ASP A 16 -31.54 -8.10 -9.26
N GLY A 17 -30.70 -7.13 -8.86
CA GLY A 17 -29.44 -7.39 -8.16
C GLY A 17 -28.36 -6.38 -8.49
N ILE A 18 -27.87 -5.69 -7.47
CA ILE A 18 -26.78 -4.71 -7.54
C ILE A 18 -25.54 -5.37 -8.18
N VAL A 19 -25.22 -4.98 -9.42
CA VAL A 19 -23.99 -5.38 -10.09
C VAL A 19 -22.84 -4.55 -9.52
N LYS A 20 -22.09 -5.11 -8.56
CA LYS A 20 -20.81 -4.53 -8.13
C LYS A 20 -19.82 -4.61 -9.30
N PRO A 21 -19.16 -3.52 -9.72
CA PRO A 21 -18.13 -3.59 -10.73
C PRO A 21 -16.87 -4.25 -10.13
N THR A 22 -16.67 -5.53 -10.42
CA THR A 22 -15.37 -6.19 -10.19
C THR A 22 -14.44 -5.74 -11.30
N LEU A 23 -13.56 -4.77 -11.00
CA LEU A 23 -12.49 -4.38 -11.92
C LEU A 23 -11.48 -5.53 -11.99
N ASN A 24 -11.63 -6.40 -13.00
CA ASN A 24 -10.60 -7.38 -13.35
C ASN A 24 -9.42 -6.64 -14.01
N LEU A 25 -8.56 -6.04 -13.19
CA LEU A 25 -7.33 -5.42 -13.65
C LEU A 25 -6.33 -6.53 -13.99
N CYS A 26 -6.19 -6.90 -15.26
CA CYS A 26 -5.25 -7.93 -15.69
C CYS A 26 -3.93 -7.27 -16.14
N LEU A 27 -2.86 -7.40 -15.35
CA LEU A 27 -1.51 -6.99 -15.75
C LEU A 27 -0.73 -8.25 -16.19
N ARG A 28 -0.50 -8.38 -17.51
CA ARG A 28 0.39 -9.38 -18.13
C ARG A 28 0.10 -10.86 -17.79
N GLY A 29 -1.17 -11.27 -17.75
CA GLY A 29 -1.55 -12.69 -17.68
C GLY A 29 -1.12 -13.41 -16.39
N ARG A 30 -0.71 -12.68 -15.34
CA ARG A 30 -0.56 -13.23 -14.00
C ARG A 30 -1.83 -12.89 -13.22
N PRO A 31 -2.50 -13.87 -12.59
CA PRO A 31 -3.62 -13.56 -11.71
C PRO A 31 -3.07 -12.64 -10.60
N LEU A 32 -3.67 -11.46 -10.45
CA LEU A 32 -3.56 -10.75 -9.18
C LEU A 32 -4.15 -11.71 -8.14
N MET A 33 -3.30 -12.31 -7.33
CA MET A 33 -3.73 -12.99 -6.11
C MET A 33 -4.74 -12.05 -5.45
N ILE A 34 -5.97 -12.53 -5.22
CA ILE A 34 -7.00 -11.75 -4.53
C ILE A 34 -6.50 -11.56 -3.11
N PHE A 35 -5.73 -10.50 -2.90
CA PHE A 35 -5.24 -10.10 -1.61
C PHE A 35 -6.39 -9.40 -0.90
N ASP A 36 -6.68 -9.79 0.34
CA ASP A 36 -7.66 -9.10 1.18
C ASP A 36 -7.04 -7.76 1.63
N TRP A 37 -7.12 -6.75 0.76
CA TRP A 37 -6.62 -5.41 1.01
C TRP A 37 -7.25 -4.75 2.24
N PRO A 38 -8.56 -4.91 2.50
CA PRO A 38 -9.15 -4.51 3.78
C PRO A 38 -8.47 -5.16 4.98
N ALA A 39 -8.17 -6.47 4.95
CA ALA A 39 -7.46 -7.14 6.04
C ALA A 39 -6.02 -6.63 6.21
N ARG A 40 -5.28 -6.43 5.11
CA ARG A 40 -3.93 -5.82 5.16
C ARG A 40 -3.96 -4.43 5.79
N MET A 41 -4.92 -3.60 5.39
CA MET A 41 -5.06 -2.24 5.94
C MET A 41 -5.44 -2.27 7.42
N ARG A 42 -6.31 -3.19 7.86
CA ARG A 42 -6.61 -3.39 9.29
C ARG A 42 -5.39 -3.84 10.09
N GLN A 43 -4.61 -4.78 9.57
CA GLN A 43 -3.37 -5.22 10.22
C GLN A 43 -2.38 -4.06 10.38
N MET A 44 -2.24 -3.21 9.35
CA MET A 44 -1.40 -2.02 9.43
C MET A 44 -1.97 -0.99 10.41
N ALA A 45 -3.29 -0.82 10.47
CA ALA A 45 -3.97 0.03 11.46
C ALA A 45 -3.62 -0.42 12.89
N ASP A 46 -3.74 -1.71 13.18
CA ASP A 46 -3.37 -2.30 14.48
C ASP A 46 -1.89 -2.05 14.79
N PHE A 47 -1.01 -2.27 13.81
CA PHE A 47 0.44 -2.10 13.97
C PHE A 47 0.84 -0.67 14.35
N VAL A 48 0.27 0.34 13.70
CA VAL A 48 0.58 1.76 14.00
C VAL A 48 -0.28 2.34 15.13
N GLY A 49 -1.18 1.53 15.70
CA GLY A 49 -2.13 1.96 16.72
C GLY A 49 -3.10 3.04 16.21
N PHE A 50 -3.61 2.90 14.99
CA PHE A 50 -4.66 3.74 14.44
C PHE A 50 -6.03 3.28 14.95
N THR A 51 -6.65 4.08 15.81
CA THR A 51 -7.91 3.75 16.49
C THR A 51 -9.09 4.59 15.98
N ASP A 52 -10.28 4.32 16.48
CA ASP A 52 -11.46 5.15 16.22
C ASP A 52 -11.27 6.61 16.70
N GLU A 53 -10.51 6.83 17.78
CA GLU A 53 -10.16 8.17 18.26
C GLU A 53 -9.29 8.93 17.25
N ASP A 54 -8.31 8.24 16.64
CA ASP A 54 -7.51 8.83 15.56
C ASP A 54 -8.39 9.17 14.34
N LEU A 55 -9.35 8.31 14.00
CA LEU A 55 -10.28 8.56 12.91
C LEU A 55 -11.18 9.77 13.18
N GLU A 56 -11.65 9.92 14.41
CA GLU A 56 -12.40 11.11 14.84
C GLU A 56 -11.57 12.38 14.76
N LEU A 57 -10.30 12.33 15.14
CA LEU A 57 -9.37 13.46 15.02
C LEU A 57 -9.13 13.85 13.55
N VAL A 58 -8.93 12.87 12.67
CA VAL A 58 -8.81 13.11 11.22
C VAL A 58 -10.09 13.76 10.68
N ARG A 59 -11.27 13.26 11.05
CA ARG A 59 -12.56 13.88 10.63
C ARG A 59 -12.75 15.29 11.19
N ALA A 60 -12.41 15.49 12.46
CA ALA A 60 -12.52 16.78 13.14
C ALA A 60 -11.57 17.84 12.56
N SER A 61 -10.49 17.43 11.89
CA SER A 61 -9.60 18.34 11.16
C SER A 61 -10.19 18.84 9.82
N GLY A 62 -11.25 18.20 9.32
CA GLY A 62 -11.87 18.52 8.02
C GLY A 62 -12.24 19.99 7.82
N PRO A 63 -12.94 20.65 8.76
CA PRO A 63 -13.29 22.07 8.64
C PRO A 63 -12.09 23.01 8.48
N VAL A 64 -10.92 22.62 8.98
CA VAL A 64 -9.68 23.39 8.90
C VAL A 64 -8.93 23.09 7.60
N LEU A 65 -8.81 21.81 7.26
CA LEU A 65 -7.97 21.37 6.15
C LEU A 65 -8.65 21.45 4.77
N LEU A 66 -9.96 21.21 4.68
CA LEU A 66 -10.68 21.18 3.41
C LEU A 66 -10.69 22.52 2.66
N PRO A 67 -10.85 23.68 3.33
CA PRO A 67 -10.71 24.98 2.67
C PRO A 67 -9.31 25.22 2.07
N ARG A 68 -8.29 24.54 2.61
CA ARG A 68 -6.88 24.65 2.19
C ARG A 68 -6.43 23.49 1.29
N ALA A 69 -7.35 22.63 0.84
CA ALA A 69 -7.00 21.45 0.03
C ALA A 69 -6.36 21.82 -1.32
N ASP A 70 -6.79 22.92 -1.93
CA ASP A 70 -6.24 23.40 -3.21
C ASP A 70 -4.86 24.04 -3.01
N GLU A 71 -4.65 24.75 -1.89
CA GLU A 71 -3.34 25.28 -1.46
C GLU A 71 -2.36 24.13 -1.21
N LEU A 72 -2.76 23.10 -0.45
CA LEU A 72 -1.95 21.90 -0.23
C LEU A 72 -1.55 21.27 -1.58
N ALA A 73 -2.52 21.13 -2.49
CA ALA A 73 -2.25 20.56 -3.80
C ALA A 73 -1.26 21.41 -4.60
N ALA A 74 -1.43 22.73 -4.64
CA ALA A 74 -0.49 23.64 -5.29
C ALA A 74 0.93 23.45 -4.75
N ASN A 75 1.09 23.48 -3.42
CA ASN A 75 2.39 23.31 -2.76
C ASN A 75 3.07 21.97 -3.10
N VAL A 76 2.31 20.87 -3.20
CA VAL A 76 2.86 19.56 -3.59
C VAL A 76 3.37 19.57 -5.04
N TYR A 77 2.62 20.16 -5.98
CA TYR A 77 3.03 20.18 -7.37
C TYR A 77 4.15 21.20 -7.64
N GLU A 78 4.18 22.33 -6.93
CA GLU A 78 5.33 23.24 -6.93
C GLU A 78 6.59 22.52 -6.43
N HIS A 79 6.47 21.74 -5.34
CA HIS A 79 7.57 20.91 -4.86
C HIS A 79 8.04 19.92 -5.95
N PHE A 80 7.13 19.24 -6.65
CA PHE A 80 7.52 18.35 -7.75
C PHE A 80 8.24 19.05 -8.89
N LEU A 81 7.84 20.27 -9.25
CA LEU A 81 8.46 21.05 -10.31
C LEU A 81 9.85 21.55 -9.92
N SER A 82 10.15 21.70 -8.62
CA SER A 82 11.46 22.13 -8.14
C SER A 82 12.57 21.07 -8.27
N TYR A 83 12.24 19.80 -8.54
CA TYR A 83 13.22 18.74 -8.76
C TYR A 83 13.13 18.15 -10.17
N PRO A 84 14.20 18.14 -10.98
CA PRO A 84 14.16 17.61 -12.34
C PRO A 84 13.65 16.17 -12.46
N ALA A 85 13.95 15.33 -11.46
CA ALA A 85 13.54 13.92 -11.43
C ALA A 85 12.02 13.72 -11.31
N THR A 86 11.29 14.67 -10.73
CA THR A 86 9.83 14.65 -10.60
C THR A 86 9.16 15.60 -11.59
N ALA A 87 9.78 16.73 -11.92
CA ALA A 87 9.25 17.70 -12.88
C ALA A 87 8.95 17.07 -14.24
N ARG A 88 9.81 16.14 -14.70
CA ARG A 88 9.68 15.45 -16.00
C ARG A 88 8.32 14.79 -16.27
N TYR A 89 7.56 14.42 -15.23
CA TYR A 89 6.23 13.81 -15.40
C TYR A 89 5.13 14.81 -15.78
N PHE A 90 5.46 16.10 -15.73
CA PHE A 90 4.57 17.23 -15.96
C PHE A 90 5.05 18.13 -17.10
N LEU A 91 6.09 17.74 -17.84
CA LEU A 91 6.58 18.50 -18.98
C LEU A 91 5.93 18.03 -20.30
N THR A 92 5.88 18.94 -21.27
CA THR A 92 5.57 18.65 -22.67
C THR A 92 6.80 18.04 -23.36
N ARG A 93 6.67 17.71 -24.65
CA ARG A 93 7.81 17.23 -25.44
C ARG A 93 8.92 18.28 -25.54
N ASP A 94 8.56 19.56 -25.50
CA ASP A 94 9.47 20.68 -25.70
C ASP A 94 10.11 21.14 -24.38
N GLY A 95 9.80 20.46 -23.26
CA GLY A 95 10.36 20.75 -21.94
C GLY A 95 9.56 21.75 -21.11
N GLU A 96 8.51 22.35 -21.66
CA GLU A 96 7.63 23.29 -20.97
C GLU A 96 6.65 22.60 -20.01
N VAL A 97 6.18 23.29 -18.99
CA VAL A 97 5.16 22.76 -18.06
C VAL A 97 3.83 22.51 -18.81
N ASN A 98 3.27 21.32 -18.64
CA ASN A 98 1.96 20.96 -19.17
C ASN A 98 0.86 21.40 -18.19
N GLU A 99 0.46 22.68 -18.26
CA GLU A 99 -0.53 23.28 -17.36
C GLU A 99 -1.85 22.50 -17.28
N PRO A 100 -2.49 22.08 -18.40
CA PRO A 100 -3.74 21.32 -18.31
C PRO A 100 -3.60 19.99 -17.55
N ARG A 101 -2.45 19.32 -17.72
CA ARG A 101 -2.14 18.09 -16.98
C ARG A 101 -1.90 18.40 -15.51
N LEU A 102 -1.16 19.46 -15.21
CA LEU A 102 -0.85 19.88 -13.85
C LEU A 102 -2.12 20.19 -13.06
N GLU A 103 -3.02 21.00 -13.62
CA GLU A 103 -4.27 21.38 -12.98
C GLU A 103 -5.18 20.20 -12.70
N LYS A 104 -5.33 19.27 -13.67
CA LYS A 104 -6.08 18.03 -13.46
C LYS A 104 -5.52 17.20 -12.29
N ARG A 105 -4.20 17.23 -12.12
CA ARG A 105 -3.49 16.46 -11.09
C ARG A 105 -3.60 17.12 -9.71
N LYS A 106 -3.57 18.46 -9.64
CA LYS A 106 -3.94 19.23 -8.42
C LYS A 106 -5.35 18.88 -7.94
N HIS A 107 -6.34 18.95 -8.83
CA HIS A 107 -7.73 18.57 -8.51
C HIS A 107 -7.85 17.11 -8.03
N SER A 108 -7.09 16.19 -8.63
CA SER A 108 -7.09 14.79 -8.22
C SER A 108 -6.54 14.59 -6.81
N LEU A 109 -5.49 15.33 -6.44
CA LEU A 109 -4.89 15.29 -5.10
C LEU A 109 -5.82 15.92 -4.06
N ALA A 110 -6.41 17.08 -4.36
CA ALA A 110 -7.37 17.72 -3.46
C ALA A 110 -8.60 16.81 -3.22
N ARG A 111 -9.06 16.09 -4.24
CA ARG A 111 -10.13 15.08 -4.08
C ARG A 111 -9.68 13.89 -3.25
N TRP A 112 -8.44 13.41 -3.41
CA TRP A 112 -7.88 12.35 -2.55
C TRP A 112 -7.85 12.79 -1.07
N MET A 113 -7.53 14.06 -0.79
CA MET A 113 -7.58 14.60 0.57
C MET A 113 -9.01 14.57 1.15
N ARG A 114 -10.01 15.02 0.37
CA ARG A 114 -11.43 14.94 0.77
C ARG A 114 -11.84 13.51 1.09
N ASN A 115 -11.52 12.56 0.20
CA ASN A 115 -11.80 11.15 0.40
C ASN A 115 -11.08 10.56 1.63
N SER A 116 -9.90 11.09 1.98
CA SER A 116 -9.14 10.66 3.16
C SER A 116 -9.75 11.15 4.48
N ILE A 117 -10.44 12.31 4.47
CA ILE A 117 -11.15 12.83 5.64
C ILE A 117 -12.49 12.10 5.82
N GLU A 118 -13.20 11.87 4.72
CA GLU A 118 -14.45 11.11 4.68
C GLU A 118 -14.23 9.59 4.82
N PHE A 119 -12.99 9.19 5.09
CA PHE A 119 -12.52 7.82 5.09
C PHE A 119 -13.39 6.89 5.95
N LYS A 120 -13.57 5.69 5.39
CA LYS A 120 -14.08 4.51 6.06
C LYS A 120 -13.10 3.38 5.76
N ILE A 121 -12.75 2.59 6.78
CA ILE A 121 -12.06 1.31 6.56
C ILE A 121 -13.11 0.36 5.98
N ASP A 122 -13.36 0.46 4.68
CA ASP A 122 -14.30 -0.37 3.94
C ASP A 122 -13.61 -1.15 2.81
N GLU A 123 -14.39 -1.94 2.06
CA GLU A 123 -13.87 -2.75 0.96
C GLU A 123 -13.29 -1.92 -0.19
N GLN A 124 -13.66 -0.63 -0.32
CA GLN A 124 -13.43 0.15 -1.53
C GLN A 124 -12.19 1.02 -1.46
N PHE A 125 -11.90 1.61 -0.29
CA PHE A 125 -10.78 2.55 -0.16
C PHE A 125 -9.40 1.92 -0.37
N PRO A 126 -9.06 0.73 0.20
CA PRO A 126 -7.78 0.06 -0.06
C PRO A 126 -7.61 -0.27 -1.55
N VAL A 127 -8.68 -0.69 -2.23
CA VAL A 127 -8.65 -1.00 -3.67
C VAL A 127 -8.40 0.26 -4.49
N PHE A 128 -9.00 1.38 -4.12
CA PHE A 128 -8.73 2.68 -4.74
C PHE A 128 -7.26 3.08 -4.57
N LEU A 129 -6.68 2.97 -3.38
CA LEU A 129 -5.27 3.27 -3.12
C LEU A 129 -4.34 2.37 -3.93
N LEU A 130 -4.64 1.07 -4.01
CA LEU A 130 -3.87 0.14 -4.84
C LEU A 130 -3.89 0.57 -6.31
N ALA A 131 -5.06 0.92 -6.84
CA ALA A 131 -5.19 1.40 -8.20
C ALA A 131 -4.35 2.67 -8.43
N VAL A 132 -4.30 3.58 -7.45
CA VAL A 132 -3.40 4.74 -7.46
C VAL A 132 -1.94 4.31 -7.49
N GLY A 133 -1.52 3.37 -6.64
CA GLY A 133 -0.16 2.83 -6.65
C GLY A 133 0.23 2.24 -8.01
N VAL A 134 -0.65 1.42 -8.59
CA VAL A 134 -0.45 0.78 -9.89
C VAL A 134 -0.31 1.79 -11.04
N VAL A 135 -1.12 2.85 -11.09
CA VAL A 135 -0.98 3.85 -12.17
C VAL A 135 0.30 4.69 -12.06
N HIS A 136 0.92 4.76 -10.88
CA HIS A 136 2.21 5.44 -10.71
C HIS A 136 3.39 4.51 -11.02
N SER A 137 3.31 3.23 -10.60
CA SER A 137 4.37 2.24 -10.83
C SER A 137 4.36 1.67 -12.25
N ASN A 138 3.18 1.56 -12.87
CA ASN A 138 2.95 0.99 -14.20
C ASN A 138 1.95 1.83 -15.00
N PRO A 139 2.27 3.11 -15.29
CA PRO A 139 1.34 4.02 -15.96
C PRO A 139 0.93 3.51 -17.34
N PRO A 140 -0.38 3.49 -17.68
CA PRO A 140 -0.83 3.12 -19.01
C PRO A 140 -0.36 4.16 -20.04
N LEU A 141 -0.19 3.73 -21.29
CA LEU A 141 0.07 4.67 -22.40
C LEU A 141 -1.17 5.58 -22.62
N PRO A 142 -0.98 6.87 -22.96
CA PRO A 142 0.28 7.57 -23.24
C PRO A 142 1.01 8.14 -22.00
N ALA A 143 0.44 8.03 -20.80
CA ALA A 143 1.05 8.56 -19.58
C ALA A 143 2.40 7.91 -19.24
N GLY A 144 2.59 6.64 -19.62
CA GLY A 144 3.85 5.90 -19.44
C GLY A 144 5.03 6.35 -20.30
N ARG A 145 4.89 7.35 -21.18
CA ARG A 145 6.03 7.92 -21.93
C ARG A 145 7.17 8.39 -21.01
N HIS A 146 6.84 8.89 -19.82
CA HIS A 146 7.81 9.40 -18.85
C HIS A 146 8.32 8.31 -17.88
N GLY A 147 7.95 7.05 -18.12
CA GLY A 147 8.27 5.91 -17.26
C GLY A 147 7.45 5.84 -15.97
N SER A 148 7.75 4.85 -15.16
CA SER A 148 7.21 4.67 -13.81
C SER A 148 7.75 5.73 -12.87
N VAL A 149 6.92 6.23 -11.95
CA VAL A 149 7.40 7.01 -10.80
C VAL A 149 8.19 6.07 -9.88
N PRO A 150 9.41 6.41 -9.43
CA PRO A 150 10.10 5.63 -8.41
C PRO A 150 9.37 5.65 -7.05
N ALA A 151 9.27 4.49 -6.38
CA ALA A 151 8.59 4.35 -5.08
C ALA A 151 9.09 5.32 -3.98
N ARG A 152 10.39 5.67 -4.02
CA ARG A 152 10.97 6.67 -3.10
C ARG A 152 10.29 8.03 -3.19
N PHE A 153 9.78 8.43 -4.37
CA PHE A 153 9.05 9.69 -4.50
C PHE A 153 7.63 9.59 -3.95
N MET A 154 6.97 8.42 -4.04
CA MET A 154 5.69 8.20 -3.35
C MET A 154 5.86 8.32 -1.83
N THR A 155 6.89 7.67 -1.28
CA THR A 155 7.23 7.76 0.15
C THR A 155 7.51 9.21 0.56
N GLY A 156 8.37 9.90 -0.20
CA GLY A 156 8.70 11.31 0.04
C GLY A 156 7.49 12.24 -0.06
N THR A 157 6.59 12.02 -1.03
CA THR A 157 5.35 12.79 -1.17
C THR A 157 4.44 12.63 0.04
N ILE A 158 4.25 11.40 0.54
CA ILE A 158 3.41 11.18 1.73
C ILE A 158 4.02 11.89 2.95
N SER A 159 5.34 11.81 3.14
CA SER A 159 6.02 12.58 4.19
C SER A 159 5.84 14.08 4.03
N PHE A 160 5.98 14.62 2.82
CA PHE A 160 5.82 16.06 2.55
C PHE A 160 4.39 16.53 2.83
N ILE A 161 3.39 15.77 2.41
CA ILE A 161 1.97 16.04 2.70
C ILE A 161 1.72 16.05 4.21
N GLN A 162 2.27 15.07 4.94
CA GLN A 162 2.14 15.02 6.40
C GLN A 162 2.72 16.28 7.06
N THR A 163 3.89 16.74 6.62
CA THR A 163 4.50 17.97 7.15
C THR A 163 3.64 19.20 6.85
N GLN A 164 3.09 19.32 5.64
CA GLN A 164 2.19 20.42 5.29
C GLN A 164 0.92 20.40 6.14
N ILE A 165 0.29 19.24 6.32
CA ILE A 165 -0.89 19.10 7.19
C ILE A 165 -0.55 19.49 8.64
N ALA A 166 0.60 19.04 9.16
CA ALA A 166 1.03 19.40 10.51
C ALA A 166 1.17 20.91 10.69
N SER A 167 1.78 21.61 9.72
CA SER A 167 1.89 23.07 9.73
C SER A 167 0.52 23.75 9.69
N MET A 168 -0.37 23.31 8.78
CA MET A 168 -1.72 23.87 8.68
C MET A 168 -2.52 23.71 9.97
N LEU A 169 -2.41 22.57 10.65
CA LEU A 169 -3.06 22.35 11.94
C LEU A 169 -2.48 23.24 13.04
N ALA A 170 -1.15 23.41 13.08
CA ALA A 170 -0.49 24.26 14.06
C ALA A 170 -0.81 25.75 13.88
N GLU A 171 -1.07 26.19 12.64
CA GLU A 171 -1.47 27.57 12.33
C GLU A 171 -2.92 27.87 12.78
N GLU A 172 -3.83 26.91 12.59
CA GLU A 172 -5.27 27.12 12.71
C GLU A 172 -5.84 26.70 14.08
N ILE A 173 -5.15 25.81 14.79
CA ILE A 173 -5.61 25.26 16.08
C ILE A 173 -4.76 25.85 17.20
N SER A 174 -5.36 26.71 18.01
CA SER A 174 -4.70 27.38 19.13
C SER A 174 -4.25 26.44 20.26
N ASP A 175 -4.97 25.33 20.46
CA ASP A 175 -4.56 24.26 21.37
C ASP A 175 -3.47 23.40 20.71
N SER A 176 -2.22 23.64 21.08
CA SER A 176 -1.06 22.93 20.53
C SER A 176 -1.07 21.43 20.83
N THR A 177 -1.68 20.99 21.94
CA THR A 177 -1.81 19.57 22.26
C THR A 177 -2.78 18.91 21.29
N ARG A 178 -3.91 19.57 21.04
CA ARG A 178 -4.90 19.09 20.07
C ARG A 178 -4.37 19.09 18.64
N ALA A 179 -3.63 20.12 18.24
CA ALA A 179 -2.98 20.18 16.93
C ALA A 179 -1.99 19.01 16.74
N LEU A 180 -1.18 18.72 17.76
CA LEU A 180 -0.25 17.59 17.77
C LEU A 180 -0.99 16.25 17.66
N GLN A 181 -2.07 16.06 18.43
CA GLN A 181 -2.89 14.84 18.37
C GLN A 181 -3.48 14.62 16.98
N MET A 182 -4.05 15.66 16.37
CA MET A 182 -4.56 15.58 15.00
C MET A 182 -3.44 15.27 13.99
N SER A 183 -2.28 15.92 14.14
CA SER A 183 -1.12 15.64 13.28
C SER A 183 -0.65 14.18 13.42
N ALA A 184 -0.59 13.64 14.63
CA ALA A 184 -0.23 12.25 14.88
C ALA A 184 -1.25 11.27 14.26
N ALA A 185 -2.55 11.56 14.37
CA ALA A 185 -3.60 10.78 13.75
C ALA A 185 -3.48 10.77 12.21
N TRP A 186 -3.17 11.92 11.60
CA TRP A 186 -2.85 12.02 10.17
C TRP A 186 -1.60 11.24 9.78
N ASN A 187 -0.54 11.27 10.59
CA ASN A 187 0.68 10.50 10.33
C ASN A 187 0.37 9.00 10.25
N LYS A 188 -0.40 8.49 11.22
CA LYS A 188 -0.84 7.09 11.22
C LYS A 188 -1.67 6.81 9.97
N MET A 189 -2.74 7.56 9.72
CA MET A 189 -3.60 7.39 8.54
C MET A 189 -2.80 7.36 7.24
N LEU A 190 -1.92 8.33 7.01
CA LEU A 190 -1.09 8.41 5.82
C LEU A 190 -0.11 7.24 5.69
N THR A 191 0.35 6.68 6.81
CA THR A 191 1.16 5.45 6.84
C THR A 191 0.35 4.25 6.36
N LEU A 192 -0.92 4.09 6.79
CA LEU A 192 -1.81 3.04 6.27
C LEU A 192 -2.00 3.19 4.76
N GLN A 193 -2.18 4.42 4.27
CA GLN A 193 -2.32 4.65 2.83
C GLN A 193 -1.05 4.35 2.07
N LEU A 194 0.11 4.72 2.62
CA LEU A 194 1.41 4.48 2.02
C LEU A 194 1.70 2.99 1.85
N ASP A 195 1.37 2.15 2.84
CA ASP A 195 1.51 0.69 2.72
C ASP A 195 0.81 0.15 1.46
N ILE A 196 -0.48 0.49 1.31
CA ILE A 196 -1.28 0.03 0.17
C ILE A 196 -0.80 0.65 -1.15
N LEU A 197 -0.39 1.93 -1.14
CA LEU A 197 0.20 2.59 -2.31
C LEU A 197 1.47 1.88 -2.76
N LEU A 198 2.36 1.52 -1.82
CA LEU A 198 3.63 0.83 -2.09
C LEU A 198 3.44 -0.62 -2.55
N ALA A 199 2.36 -1.28 -2.14
CA ALA A 199 1.98 -2.58 -2.69
C ALA A 199 1.68 -2.52 -4.20
N GLY A 200 1.34 -1.35 -4.74
CA GLY A 200 1.26 -1.12 -6.19
C GLY A 200 2.63 -1.08 -6.89
N TYR A 201 3.72 -0.86 -6.17
CA TYR A 201 5.10 -0.79 -6.68
C TYR A 201 5.85 -2.11 -6.52
N VAL A 202 5.60 -2.79 -5.42
CA VAL A 202 6.26 -4.04 -5.09
C VAL A 202 5.29 -5.16 -5.47
N THR A 203 5.66 -6.03 -6.41
CA THR A 203 4.98 -7.31 -6.57
C THR A 203 5.33 -8.18 -5.36
N GLU A 204 4.77 -7.88 -4.19
CA GLU A 204 5.05 -8.63 -2.95
C GLU A 204 4.33 -9.97 -3.02
N THR A 205 5.08 -11.02 -3.31
CA THR A 205 4.81 -12.31 -2.69
C THR A 205 5.71 -12.37 -1.46
N PRO A 206 5.19 -12.20 -0.23
CA PRO A 206 5.95 -12.56 0.96
C PRO A 206 6.36 -14.02 0.81
N ILE A 207 7.67 -14.31 0.82
CA ILE A 207 8.15 -15.68 0.89
C ILE A 207 7.83 -16.13 2.33
N PRO A 208 6.96 -17.13 2.54
CA PRO A 208 6.76 -17.66 3.88
C PRO A 208 8.09 -18.21 4.40
N PRO A 209 8.39 -18.10 5.70
CA PRO A 209 9.54 -18.78 6.27
C PRO A 209 9.47 -20.27 5.90
N ARG A 210 10.57 -20.82 5.37
CA ARG A 210 10.74 -22.24 5.09
C ARG A 210 11.52 -22.86 6.24
N PRO A 211 10.86 -23.34 7.30
CA PRO A 211 11.54 -24.03 8.40
C PRO A 211 12.21 -25.35 7.95
N ASP A 212 11.96 -25.78 6.72
CA ASP A 212 12.52 -26.95 6.03
C ASP A 212 13.60 -26.60 4.99
N ALA A 213 13.93 -25.31 4.80
CA ALA A 213 15.01 -24.94 3.89
C ALA A 213 16.37 -25.38 4.47
N PRO A 214 17.27 -25.94 3.64
CA PRO A 214 18.58 -26.31 4.13
C PRO A 214 19.34 -25.08 4.65
N LEU A 215 20.05 -25.26 5.77
CA LEU A 215 20.99 -24.26 6.25
C LEU A 215 22.09 -24.12 5.22
N MET A 216 22.45 -22.88 4.87
CA MET A 216 23.50 -22.59 3.90
C MET A 216 24.64 -21.82 4.58
N ASP A 217 25.87 -22.08 4.20
CA ASP A 217 27.03 -21.28 4.62
C ASP A 217 27.14 -19.96 3.85
N ASP A 218 28.08 -19.09 4.25
CA ASP A 218 28.31 -17.79 3.62
C ASP A 218 28.76 -17.90 2.14
N ASP A 219 29.21 -19.09 1.71
CA ASP A 219 29.57 -19.40 0.33
C ASP A 219 28.41 -20.07 -0.45
N GLY A 220 27.23 -20.19 0.15
CA GLY A 220 26.02 -20.75 -0.47
C GLY A 220 26.01 -22.27 -0.59
N ARG A 221 26.78 -22.99 0.24
CA ARG A 221 26.79 -24.45 0.30
C ARG A 221 25.88 -24.94 1.41
N GLU A 222 25.19 -26.05 1.13
CA GLU A 222 24.31 -26.71 2.09
C GLU A 222 25.11 -27.25 3.28
N ILE A 223 24.72 -26.82 4.47
CA ILE A 223 25.24 -27.31 5.75
C ILE A 223 24.31 -28.44 6.18
N GLU A 224 24.83 -29.67 6.18
CA GLU A 224 24.09 -30.76 6.79
C GLU A 224 23.98 -30.53 8.30
N PRO A 225 22.78 -30.66 8.89
CA PRO A 225 22.62 -30.53 10.33
C PRO A 225 23.42 -31.63 11.03
N GLU A 226 24.31 -31.24 11.94
CA GLU A 226 25.08 -32.18 12.77
C GLU A 226 24.12 -32.91 13.72
N ILE A 227 23.66 -34.09 13.32
CA ILE A 227 22.81 -34.94 14.15
C ILE A 227 23.70 -35.49 15.28
N THR A 228 23.70 -34.82 16.42
CA THR A 228 24.31 -35.36 17.64
C THR A 228 23.39 -36.45 18.19
N VAL A 229 23.62 -37.70 17.81
CA VAL A 229 22.93 -38.84 18.42
C VAL A 229 23.49 -39.02 19.83
N THR A 230 22.74 -38.58 20.84
CA THR A 230 22.96 -39.00 22.22
C THR A 230 22.56 -40.47 22.36
N PRO A 231 23.43 -41.38 22.85
CA PRO A 231 23.03 -42.76 23.06
C PRO A 231 22.05 -42.82 24.25
N GLU A 232 20.79 -43.07 23.93
CA GLU A 232 19.73 -43.27 24.89
C GLU A 232 19.97 -44.56 25.68
N SER A 233 19.97 -44.44 27.00
CA SER A 233 20.30 -45.49 27.95
C SER A 233 19.36 -46.69 27.82
N SER A 234 19.90 -47.83 27.40
CA SER A 234 19.26 -49.13 27.59
C SER A 234 19.07 -49.43 29.08
N ARG A 235 17.89 -49.12 29.61
CA ARG A 235 17.36 -49.72 30.85
C ARG A 235 15.85 -49.83 30.78
N ARG A 236 15.38 -51.04 30.47
CA ARG A 236 14.44 -51.82 31.29
C ARG A 236 13.99 -53.04 30.49
N ASN A 237 14.30 -54.21 31.03
CA ASN A 237 13.25 -55.15 31.43
C ASN A 237 13.89 -56.19 32.34
N GLY A 238 13.67 -56.00 33.65
CA GLY A 238 13.83 -57.06 34.63
C GLY A 238 12.45 -57.62 34.98
N SER A 239 12.32 -58.93 34.95
CA SER A 239 11.40 -59.72 35.77
C SER A 239 11.76 -61.22 35.65
N PRO A 240 11.45 -62.05 36.67
CA PRO A 240 12.47 -62.86 37.34
C PRO A 240 12.18 -64.38 37.41
N GLN A 241 13.12 -65.12 38.05
CA GLN A 241 13.10 -66.54 38.48
C GLN A 241 13.44 -67.56 37.36
N THR A 242 14.19 -68.64 37.59
CA THR A 242 14.09 -69.64 38.69
C THR A 242 15.42 -70.42 38.89
N GLN A 243 15.50 -71.13 40.02
CA GLN A 243 16.62 -71.85 40.65
C GLN A 243 17.11 -73.16 39.96
N GLN A 244 18.20 -73.72 40.54
CA GLN A 244 18.69 -75.13 40.54
C GLN A 244 19.43 -75.61 39.26
N GLU A 245 20.50 -76.42 39.27
CA GLU A 245 21.04 -77.39 40.23
C GLU A 245 22.45 -77.84 39.76
N ASN A 246 23.23 -78.41 40.70
CA ASN A 246 24.51 -79.18 40.59
C ASN A 246 25.85 -78.45 40.37
#